data_AF-A0A6B3F4L9-F1
#
_entry.id   AF-A0A6B3F4L9-F1
#
_cell.length_a   1.000
_cell.length_b   1.000
_cell.length_c   1.000
_cell.angle_alpha   90.00
_cell.angle_beta   90.00
_cell.angle_gamma   90.00
#
_symmetry.space_group_name_H-M   'P 1'
#
loop_
_entity.id
_entity.type
_entity.pdbx_description
1 polymer ?
#
loop_
_entity_poly.entity_id
_entity_poly.type
_entity_poly.pdbx_seq_one_letter_code
_entity_poly.pdbx_strand_id
1 'polypeptide(L)' 'LVNEWRSGALFGAKPEDAYYVKCDEETNPPESVDVGRVICEIGIAPVKPAEFVVFRLAQFSSGSGELEE' A
#
# COMPACT_ATOMS: atom_id res chain seq x y z
N LEU A 1 -0.95 -7.94 1.84
CA LEU A 1 -1.25 -8.29 0.43
C LEU A 1 -1.03 -9.78 0.13
N VAL A 2 0.11 -10.40 0.52
CA VAL A 2 0.33 -11.86 0.35
C VAL A 2 -0.83 -12.71 0.91
N ASN A 3 -1.28 -12.40 2.12
CA ASN A 3 -2.37 -13.14 2.76
C ASN A 3 -3.72 -12.96 2.05
N GLU A 4 -4.01 -11.74 1.56
CA GLU A 4 -5.23 -11.43 0.81
C GLU A 4 -5.27 -12.09 -0.57
N TRP A 5 -4.11 -12.22 -1.22
CA TRP A 5 -4.01 -13.02 -2.44
C TRP A 5 -4.22 -14.51 -2.15
N ARG A 6 -3.58 -15.04 -1.11
CA ARG A 6 -3.75 -16.45 -0.70
C ARG A 6 -5.16 -16.79 -0.23
N SER A 7 -5.88 -15.83 0.34
CA SER A 7 -7.29 -15.98 0.75
C SER A 7 -8.27 -15.85 -0.42
N GLY A 8 -7.80 -15.52 -1.62
CA GLY A 8 -8.62 -15.37 -2.83
C GLY A 8 -9.30 -14.01 -2.97
N ALA A 9 -8.93 -13.00 -2.15
CA ALA A 9 -9.45 -11.65 -2.26
C ALA A 9 -8.82 -10.85 -3.42
N LEU A 10 -7.63 -11.25 -3.87
CA LEU A 10 -6.95 -10.65 -5.02
C LEU A 10 -6.91 -11.61 -6.22
N PHE A 11 -7.20 -11.09 -7.40
CA PHE A 11 -7.20 -11.81 -8.67
C PHE A 11 -5.77 -11.88 -9.25
N GLY A 12 -5.31 -13.07 -9.63
CA GLY A 12 -4.00 -13.27 -10.25
C GLY A 12 -3.45 -14.66 -9.99
N ALA A 13 -2.86 -15.30 -11.01
CA ALA A 13 -2.28 -16.63 -10.86
C ALA A 13 -0.99 -16.61 -10.02
N LYS A 14 -0.30 -15.47 -10.00
CA LYS A 14 0.89 -15.21 -9.19
C LYS A 14 0.73 -13.94 -8.36
N PRO A 15 1.52 -13.77 -7.29
CA PRO A 15 1.50 -12.54 -6.48
C PRO A 15 1.74 -11.28 -7.31
N GLU A 16 2.66 -11.35 -8.28
CA GLU A 16 3.03 -10.26 -9.20
C GLU A 16 1.87 -9.78 -10.09
N ASP A 17 0.88 -10.64 -10.35
CA ASP A 17 -0.33 -10.28 -11.10
C ASP A 17 -1.42 -9.69 -10.18
N ALA A 18 -1.35 -9.98 -8.88
CA ALA A 18 -2.39 -9.68 -7.91
C ALA A 18 -2.18 -8.35 -7.17
N TYR A 19 -0.90 -7.99 -6.93
CA TYR A 19 -0.55 -6.72 -6.31
C TYR A 19 0.92 -6.37 -6.56
N TYR A 20 1.25 -5.09 -6.41
CA TYR A 20 2.63 -4.62 -6.31
C TYR A 20 2.75 -3.52 -5.26
N VAL A 21 3.97 -3.33 -4.76
CA VAL A 21 4.34 -2.23 -3.88
C VAL A 21 5.64 -1.64 -4.40
N LYS A 22 5.64 -0.33 -4.69
CA LYS A 22 6.83 0.43 -5.10
C LYS A 22 7.12 1.50 -4.04
N CYS A 23 8.30 1.39 -3.44
CA CYS A 23 8.83 2.34 -2.46
C CYS A 23 10.36 2.31 -2.61
N ASP A 24 10.84 3.03 -3.61
CA ASP A 24 12.22 3.09 -4.06
C ASP A 24 12.70 4.55 -4.16
N GLU A 25 13.94 4.75 -4.58
CA GLU A 25 14.55 6.10 -4.73
C GLU A 25 13.87 6.94 -5.82
N GLU A 26 13.19 6.31 -6.79
CA GLU A 26 12.43 7.02 -7.83
C GLU A 26 11.14 7.61 -7.25
N THR A 27 10.49 6.89 -6.34
CA THR A 27 9.30 7.37 -5.61
C THR A 27 9.64 8.21 -4.39
N ASN A 28 10.85 8.07 -3.85
CA ASN A 28 11.32 8.71 -2.63
C ASN A 28 12.73 9.28 -2.82
N PRO A 29 12.89 10.36 -3.62
CA PRO A 29 14.18 10.98 -3.78
C PRO A 29 14.61 11.67 -2.46
N PRO A 30 15.91 11.92 -2.25
CA PRO A 30 16.45 12.44 -0.99
C PRO A 30 15.72 13.71 -0.50
N GLU A 31 15.40 14.63 -1.41
CA GLU A 31 14.67 15.85 -1.09
C GLU A 31 13.26 15.62 -0.52
N SER A 32 12.60 14.52 -0.88
CA SER A 32 11.29 14.13 -0.32
C SER A 32 11.46 13.50 1.05
N VAL A 33 12.48 12.65 1.22
CA VAL A 33 12.77 11.99 2.49
C VAL A 33 13.23 12.99 3.55
N ASP A 34 14.04 13.98 3.16
CA ASP A 34 14.58 15.01 4.05
C ASP A 34 13.48 15.91 4.65
N VAL A 35 12.36 16.07 3.95
CA VAL A 35 11.16 16.77 4.48
C VAL A 35 10.20 15.83 5.21
N GLY A 36 10.60 14.59 5.47
CA GLY A 36 9.82 13.59 6.20
C GLY A 36 8.68 12.97 5.38
N ARG A 37 8.73 13.06 4.05
CA ARG A 37 7.70 12.54 3.15
C ARG A 37 8.16 11.27 2.46
N VAL A 38 7.54 10.16 2.85
CA VAL A 38 7.62 8.87 2.15
C VAL A 38 6.36 8.65 1.31
N ILE A 39 6.52 8.05 0.13
CA ILE A 39 5.48 7.69 -0.82
C ILE A 39 5.61 6.19 -1.10
N CYS A 40 4.56 5.44 -0.76
CA CYS A 40 4.42 4.03 -1.12
C CYS A 40 3.32 3.91 -2.16
N GLU A 41 3.67 3.53 -3.39
CA GLU A 41 2.70 3.21 -4.43
C GLU A 41 2.28 1.74 -4.29
N ILE A 42 0.98 1.49 -4.22
CA ILE A 42 0.42 0.16 -4.05
C ILE A 42 -0.63 -0.06 -5.12
N GLY A 43 -0.38 -1.01 -6.03
CA GLY A 43 -1.40 -1.49 -6.96
C GLY A 43 -1.97 -2.82 -6.48
N ILE A 44 -3.28 -2.99 -6.66
CA ILE A 44 -3.98 -4.25 -6.34
C ILE A 44 -4.96 -4.61 -7.46
N ALA A 45 -5.23 -5.90 -7.62
CA ALA A 45 -6.28 -6.44 -8.47
C ALA A 45 -7.31 -7.17 -7.60
N PRO A 46 -8.38 -6.51 -7.12
CA PRO A 46 -9.40 -7.17 -6.30
C PRO A 46 -10.33 -8.06 -7.15
N VAL A 47 -10.83 -9.15 -6.58
CA VAL A 47 -11.80 -10.04 -7.26
C VAL A 47 -13.19 -9.39 -7.38
N LYS A 48 -13.90 -9.59 -8.49
CA LYS A 48 -15.30 -9.14 -8.62
C LYS A 48 -16.27 -10.09 -7.89
N PRO A 49 -17.36 -9.59 -7.30
CA PRO A 49 -17.66 -8.18 -7.02
C PRO A 49 -16.92 -7.73 -5.75
N ALA A 50 -15.94 -6.84 -5.88
CA ALA A 50 -15.25 -6.27 -4.73
C ALA A 50 -16.17 -5.21 -4.09
N GLU A 51 -17.08 -5.64 -3.22
CA GLU A 51 -18.07 -4.74 -2.65
C GLU A 51 -17.43 -3.70 -1.70
N PHE A 52 -16.30 -4.02 -1.05
CA PHE A 52 -15.56 -3.07 -0.21
C PHE A 52 -14.06 -3.36 -0.20
N VAL A 53 -13.24 -2.35 -0.50
CA VAL A 53 -11.78 -2.39 -0.30
C VAL A 53 -11.41 -1.29 0.69
N VAL A 54 -10.97 -1.67 1.90
CA VAL A 54 -10.58 -0.73 2.96
C VAL A 54 -9.07 -0.66 3.05
N PHE A 55 -8.50 0.48 2.67
CA PHE A 55 -7.09 0.79 2.93
C PHE A 55 -6.99 1.74 4.11
N ARG A 56 -6.24 1.34 5.15
CA ARG A 56 -5.80 2.25 6.21
C ARG A 56 -4.30 2.41 6.10
N LEU A 57 -3.86 3.58 5.65
CA LEU A 57 -2.46 3.98 5.60
C LEU A 57 -2.28 5.07 6.64
N ALA A 58 -1.31 4.90 7.54
CA ALA A 58 -0.93 5.91 8.54
C ALA A 58 0.57 6.15 8.44
N GLN A 59 0.96 7.40 8.21
CA GLN A 59 2.35 7.83 8.19
C GLN A 59 2.51 8.97 9.20
N PHE A 60 3.31 8.75 10.23
CA PHE A 60 3.56 9.71 11.29
C PHE A 60 5.00 10.22 11.16
N SER A 61 5.19 11.51 10.91
CA SER A 61 6.53 12.12 10.86
C SER A 61 7.00 12.66 12.22
N SER A 62 6.10 12.78 13.19
CA SER A 62 6.39 13.08 14.58
C SER A 62 5.70 12.04 15.45
N GLY A 63 6.36 11.54 16.50
CA GLY A 63 5.92 10.39 17.29
C GLY A 63 4.58 10.49 18.06
N SER A 64 3.65 11.36 17.68
CA SER A 64 2.26 11.35 18.14
C SER A 64 1.37 10.83 17.03
N GLY A 65 1.28 9.50 16.95
CA GLY A 65 0.32 8.84 16.09
C GLY A 65 -1.03 8.73 16.75
N GLU A 66 -1.85 9.77 16.64
CA GLU A 66 -3.28 9.68 16.92
C GLU A 66 -4.06 9.71 15.60
N LEU A 67 -4.72 8.59 15.34
CA LEU A 67 -5.80 8.51 14.35
C LEU A 67 -7.07 8.89 15.12
N GLU A 68 -7.59 10.09 14.90
CA GLU A 68 -8.97 10.37 15.30
C GLU A 68 -9.91 9.56 14.39
N GLU A 69 -10.80 8.79 15.03
CA GLU A 69 -11.75 7.85 14.40
C GLU A 69 -12.79 8.52 13.50
#